data_AF-A0A7X7LR41-F1
#
_entry.id   AF-A0A7X7LR41-F1
#
_cell.length_a   1.000
_cell.length_b   1.000
_cell.length_c   1.000
_cell.angle_alpha   90.00
_cell.angle_beta   90.00
_cell.angle_gamma   90.00
#
_symmetry.space_group_name_H-M   'P 1'
#
loop_
_entity.id
_entity.type
_entity.pdbx_description
1 polymer ?
#
loop_
_entity_poly.entity_id
_entity_poly.type
_entity_poly.pdbx_seq_one_letter_code
_entity_poly.pdbx_strand_id
1 'polypeptide(L)'
;MKNNVLKNVTLDTNEKIMKDFRKLKAKRRFCQIMLTTKRLIIYSIGASLSEGRKVKRRKMSETNLHAIHQFEYYIDYSRNRIWVRLIGFLLFVGAIVGGYILFRNLWTPPVYPYSQIGNWVILGAAALIGLLLWLKIRKTLFIKIKSDLNDVTTIVLKVNKYNELTARYLASKIQPFIS
;
A
#
# COMPACT_ATOMS: atom_id res chain seq x y z
N MET A 1 -17.13 -14.91 5.23
CA MET A 1 -18.10 -14.42 4.23
C MET A 1 -17.39 -14.08 2.92
N LYS A 2 -17.62 -14.83 1.83
CA LYS A 2 -17.18 -14.44 0.48
C LYS A 2 -18.05 -13.25 0.03
N ASN A 3 -17.47 -12.06 -0.04
CA ASN A 3 -18.17 -10.88 -0.56
C ASN A 3 -18.29 -11.01 -2.08
N ASN A 4 -19.41 -11.53 -2.57
CA ASN A 4 -19.72 -11.54 -3.99
C ASN A 4 -20.31 -10.18 -4.37
N VAL A 5 -19.49 -9.28 -4.89
CA VAL A 5 -19.94 -7.99 -5.45
C VAL A 5 -21.00 -8.19 -6.54
N LEU A 6 -20.93 -9.31 -7.27
CA LEU A 6 -21.95 -9.75 -8.24
C LEU A 6 -23.37 -9.80 -7.69
N LYS A 7 -23.57 -10.03 -6.38
CA LYS A 7 -24.92 -10.05 -5.78
C LYS A 7 -25.49 -8.65 -5.54
N ASN A 8 -24.64 -7.62 -5.57
CA ASN A 8 -25.02 -6.23 -5.28
C ASN A 8 -24.99 -5.33 -6.53
N VAL A 9 -24.67 -5.89 -7.71
CA VAL A 9 -24.64 -5.13 -8.97
C VAL A 9 -25.83 -5.58 -9.80
N THR A 10 -26.75 -4.66 -10.08
CA THR A 10 -27.81 -4.86 -11.06
C THR A 10 -27.25 -4.50 -12.44
N LEU A 11 -26.99 -5.52 -13.27
CA LEU A 11 -26.53 -5.33 -14.65
C LEU A 11 -27.71 -5.03 -15.57
N ASP A 12 -27.51 -4.12 -16.51
CA ASP A 12 -28.44 -3.88 -17.60
C ASP A 12 -28.56 -5.12 -18.50
N THR A 13 -29.70 -5.28 -19.19
CA THR A 13 -30.00 -6.45 -20.04
C THR A 13 -28.94 -6.69 -21.14
N ASN A 14 -28.27 -5.63 -21.60
CA ASN A 14 -27.21 -5.68 -22.62
C ASN A 14 -25.79 -5.44 -22.07
N GLU A 15 -25.63 -5.41 -20.74
CA GLU A 15 -24.35 -5.17 -20.11
C GLU A 15 -23.65 -6.49 -19.77
N LYS A 16 -22.46 -6.69 -20.35
CA LYS A 16 -21.64 -7.88 -20.10
C LYS A 16 -20.42 -7.53 -19.26
N ILE A 17 -20.05 -8.44 -18.36
CA ILE A 17 -18.83 -8.31 -17.56
C ILE A 17 -17.64 -8.70 -18.44
N MET A 18 -16.73 -7.76 -18.71
CA MET A 18 -15.51 -8.04 -19.47
C MET A 18 -14.45 -8.68 -18.59
N LYS A 19 -14.22 -8.10 -17.40
CA LYS A 19 -13.20 -8.58 -16.46
C LYS A 19 -13.55 -8.23 -15.02
N ASP A 20 -13.29 -9.16 -14.12
CA ASP A 20 -13.51 -9.00 -12.68
C ASP A 20 -12.20 -9.21 -11.90
N PHE A 21 -11.75 -8.18 -11.20
CA PHE A 21 -10.54 -8.16 -10.38
C PHE A 21 -10.88 -8.26 -8.89
N ARG A 22 -11.17 -9.49 -8.44
CA ARG A 22 -11.61 -9.79 -7.06
C ARG A 22 -10.54 -9.67 -5.98
N LYS A 23 -9.26 -9.71 -6.36
CA LYS A 23 -8.13 -9.89 -5.41
C LYS A 23 -7.21 -8.66 -5.34
N LEU A 24 -7.75 -7.45 -5.49
CA LEU A 24 -6.92 -6.24 -5.40
C LEU A 24 -6.53 -5.96 -3.95
N LYS A 25 -5.22 -5.96 -3.69
CA LYS A 25 -4.67 -5.67 -2.37
C LYS A 25 -4.58 -4.15 -2.17
N ALA A 26 -5.64 -3.54 -1.65
CA ALA A 26 -5.65 -2.13 -1.25
C ALA A 26 -5.05 -1.93 0.15
N LYS A 27 -4.55 -0.73 0.44
CA LYS A 27 -3.93 -0.41 1.75
C LYS A 27 -5.01 -0.33 2.83
N ARG A 28 -5.05 -1.34 3.73
CA ARG A 28 -6.04 -1.47 4.84
C ARG A 28 -7.51 -1.54 4.40
N ARG A 29 -7.76 -1.84 3.14
CA ARG A 29 -9.11 -1.96 2.55
C ARG A 29 -9.15 -3.17 1.63
N PHE A 30 -10.31 -3.78 1.51
CA PHE A 30 -10.61 -4.69 0.42
C PHE A 30 -11.06 -3.85 -0.78
N CYS A 31 -10.54 -4.14 -1.96
CA CYS A 31 -10.96 -3.49 -3.20
C CYS A 31 -11.20 -4.57 -4.25
N GLN A 32 -12.27 -4.39 -5.02
CA GLN A 32 -12.58 -5.19 -6.19
C GLN A 32 -12.99 -4.21 -7.29
N ILE A 33 -12.43 -4.41 -8.48
CA ILE A 33 -12.77 -3.61 -9.65
C ILE A 33 -13.39 -4.55 -10.67
N MET A 34 -14.56 -4.18 -11.17
CA MET A 34 -15.26 -4.90 -12.21
C MET A 34 -15.41 -3.97 -13.41
N LEU A 35 -14.90 -4.41 -14.55
CA LEU A 35 -15.04 -3.72 -15.82
C LEU A 35 -16.15 -4.41 -16.60
N THR A 36 -17.18 -3.65 -16.95
CA THR A 36 -18.25 -4.08 -17.85
C THR A 36 -18.07 -3.40 -19.21
N THR A 37 -18.96 -3.73 -20.16
CA THR A 37 -18.98 -3.09 -21.48
C THR A 37 -19.36 -1.60 -21.44
N LYS A 38 -20.05 -1.14 -20.38
CA LYS A 38 -20.55 0.24 -20.27
C LYS A 38 -19.89 1.06 -19.16
N ARG A 39 -19.58 0.42 -18.03
CA ARG A 39 -19.14 1.10 -16.80
C ARG A 39 -18.00 0.39 -16.10
N LEU A 40 -17.26 1.17 -15.34
CA LEU A 40 -16.28 0.72 -14.37
C LEU A 40 -16.92 0.75 -12.98
N ILE A 41 -16.94 -0.40 -12.32
CA ILE A 41 -17.51 -0.55 -10.98
C ILE A 41 -16.37 -0.81 -10.00
N ILE A 42 -16.20 0.10 -9.05
CA ILE A 42 -15.18 0.02 -8.01
C ILE A 42 -15.88 -0.24 -6.69
N TYR A 43 -15.68 -1.44 -6.17
CA TYR A 43 -16.17 -1.81 -4.86
C TYR A 43 -15.04 -1.76 -3.84
N SER A 44 -15.28 -1.07 -2.73
CA SER A 44 -14.32 -0.95 -1.64
C SER A 44 -14.97 -1.17 -0.28
N ILE A 45 -14.30 -1.95 0.57
CA ILE A 45 -14.70 -2.15 1.97
C ILE A 45 -13.52 -1.78 2.86
N GLY A 46 -13.75 -0.91 3.83
CA GLY A 46 -12.71 -0.50 4.75
C GLY A 46 -13.25 0.11 6.03
N ALA A 47 -12.37 0.26 7.02
CA ALA A 47 -12.66 1.10 8.17
C ALA A 47 -12.56 2.58 7.75
N SER A 48 -13.57 3.35 8.11
CA SER A 48 -13.59 4.80 8.03
C SER A 48 -14.04 5.36 9.38
N LEU A 49 -13.49 6.52 9.75
CA LEU A 49 -13.97 7.27 10.91
C LEU A 49 -15.25 8.00 10.50
N SER A 50 -16.32 7.79 11.27
CA SER A 50 -17.58 8.53 11.18
C SER A 50 -17.92 8.93 12.60
N GLU A 51 -18.07 10.23 12.87
CA GLU A 51 -18.52 10.73 14.17
C GLU A 51 -17.71 10.15 15.35
N GLY A 52 -16.38 10.13 15.22
CA GLY A 52 -15.47 9.62 16.27
C GLY A 52 -15.42 8.09 16.41
N ARG A 53 -16.30 7.32 15.75
CA ARG A 53 -16.31 5.85 15.81
C ARG A 53 -15.70 5.23 14.54
N LYS A 54 -14.94 4.14 14.72
CA LYS A 54 -14.41 3.34 13.59
C LYS A 54 -15.53 2.44 13.07
N VAL A 55 -16.09 2.78 11.92
CA VAL A 55 -17.15 2.00 11.26
C VAL A 55 -16.61 1.35 10.00
N LYS A 56 -16.99 0.10 9.75
CA LYS A 56 -16.68 -0.60 8.50
C LYS A 56 -17.66 -0.16 7.42
N ARG A 57 -17.26 0.76 6.55
CA ARG A 57 -18.08 1.22 5.42
C ARG A 57 -17.82 0.40 4.17
N ARG A 58 -18.89 0.20 3.40
CA ARG A 58 -18.88 -0.36 2.04
C ARG A 58 -19.18 0.81 1.10
N LYS A 59 -18.29 1.08 0.14
CA LYS A 59 -18.48 2.10 -0.89
C LYS A 59 -18.44 1.40 -2.25
N MET A 60 -19.48 1.63 -3.04
CA MET A 60 -19.57 1.24 -4.43
C MET A 60 -19.56 2.53 -5.26
N SER A 61 -18.66 2.61 -6.23
CA SER A 61 -18.60 3.72 -7.19
C SER A 61 -18.79 3.12 -8.57
N GLU A 62 -19.74 3.65 -9.30
CA GLU A 62 -20.00 3.29 -10.69
C GLU A 62 -19.67 4.49 -11.56
N THR A 63 -18.93 4.27 -12.62
CA THR A 63 -18.51 5.33 -13.53
C THR A 63 -18.66 4.84 -14.95
N ASN A 64 -19.45 5.54 -15.77
CA ASN A 64 -19.59 5.23 -17.18
C ASN A 64 -18.23 5.39 -17.87
N LEU A 65 -17.88 4.47 -18.77
CA LEU A 65 -16.58 4.49 -19.45
C LEU A 65 -16.40 5.74 -20.31
N HIS A 66 -17.47 6.20 -20.96
CA HIS A 66 -17.48 7.45 -21.74
C HIS A 66 -17.32 8.71 -20.89
N ALA A 67 -17.59 8.65 -19.59
CA ALA A 67 -17.39 9.79 -18.68
C ALA A 67 -15.94 9.88 -18.16
N ILE A 68 -15.11 8.86 -18.44
CA ILE A 68 -13.71 8.86 -18.01
C ILE A 68 -12.90 9.64 -19.05
N HIS A 69 -12.42 10.82 -18.65
CA HIS A 69 -11.58 11.65 -19.52
C HIS A 69 -10.09 11.40 -19.29
N GLN A 70 -9.69 11.05 -18.06
CA GLN A 70 -8.29 10.74 -17.76
C GLN A 70 -8.17 9.54 -16.83
N PHE A 71 -7.29 8.61 -17.21
CA PHE A 71 -6.91 7.46 -16.41
C PHE A 71 -5.39 7.49 -16.17
N GLU A 72 -4.99 7.76 -14.93
CA GLU A 72 -3.59 7.80 -14.53
C GLU A 72 -3.28 6.64 -13.59
N TYR A 73 -2.17 5.95 -13.82
CA TYR A 73 -1.60 5.05 -12.83
C TYR A 73 -0.11 5.32 -12.68
N TYR A 74 0.37 5.39 -11.44
CA TYR A 74 1.78 5.64 -11.15
C TYR A 74 2.20 4.97 -9.85
N ILE A 75 3.49 4.68 -9.75
CA ILE A 75 4.11 4.15 -8.54
C ILE A 75 4.74 5.32 -7.80
N ASP A 76 4.20 5.62 -6.63
CA ASP A 76 4.77 6.61 -5.73
C ASP A 76 5.79 5.96 -4.80
N TYR A 77 6.96 6.56 -4.73
CA TYR A 77 8.08 6.16 -3.89
C TYR A 77 8.12 7.08 -2.66
N SER A 78 7.27 6.76 -1.69
CA SER A 78 7.21 7.53 -0.46
C SER A 78 8.30 7.06 0.53
N ARG A 79 9.10 8.01 1.02
CA ARG A 79 10.04 7.74 2.11
C ARG A 79 9.28 7.38 3.39
N ASN A 80 9.90 6.58 4.26
CA ASN A 80 9.32 6.22 5.55
C ASN A 80 9.06 7.48 6.39
N ARG A 81 8.12 7.40 7.35
CA ARG A 81 7.86 8.52 8.28
C ARG A 81 9.15 8.93 8.97
N ILE A 82 9.32 10.24 9.16
CA ILE A 82 10.55 10.82 9.73
C ILE A 82 10.89 10.22 11.09
N TRP A 83 9.89 9.97 11.93
CA TRP A 83 10.05 9.31 13.24
C TRP A 83 10.68 7.92 13.15
N VAL A 84 10.28 7.11 12.18
CA VAL A 84 10.85 5.75 12.01
C VAL A 84 12.29 5.82 11.52
N ARG A 85 12.61 6.83 10.69
CA ARG A 85 13.98 7.10 10.24
C ARG A 85 14.87 7.56 11.39
N LEU A 86 14.35 8.43 12.26
CA LEU A 86 15.05 8.94 13.43
C LEU A 86 15.35 7.82 14.43
N ILE A 87 14.38 6.94 14.71
CA ILE A 87 14.59 5.74 15.53
C ILE A 87 15.65 4.82 14.91
N GLY A 88 15.57 4.57 13.60
CA GLY A 88 16.57 3.76 12.89
C GLY A 88 17.98 4.36 12.97
N PHE A 89 18.09 5.69 12.83
CA PHE A 89 19.35 6.41 12.97
C PHE A 89 19.91 6.34 14.40
N LEU A 90 19.08 6.56 15.43
CA LEU A 90 19.49 6.44 16.82
C LEU A 90 19.94 5.02 17.17
N LEU A 91 19.25 3.99 16.68
CA LEU A 91 19.66 2.59 16.84
C LEU A 91 21.03 2.32 16.21
N PHE A 92 21.26 2.85 15.00
CA PHE A 92 22.52 2.68 14.30
C PHE A 92 23.69 3.37 15.02
N VAL A 93 23.53 4.66 15.36
CA VAL A 93 24.54 5.43 16.09
C VAL A 93 24.78 4.83 17.48
N GLY A 94 23.71 4.48 18.20
CA GLY A 94 23.79 3.86 19.51
C GLY A 94 24.52 2.52 19.49
N ALA A 95 24.32 1.70 18.45
CA ALA A 95 25.03 0.44 18.29
C ALA A 95 26.54 0.64 18.03
N ILE A 96 26.91 1.64 17.21
CA ILE A 96 28.31 1.98 16.95
C ILE A 96 28.99 2.53 18.20
N VAL A 97 28.35 3.47 18.89
CA VAL A 97 28.85 4.05 20.14
C VAL A 97 28.97 2.99 21.22
N GLY A 98 27.96 2.13 21.38
CA GLY A 98 28.00 0.99 22.30
C GLY A 98 29.13 0.02 22.00
N GLY A 99 29.37 -0.28 20.72
CA GLY A 99 30.50 -1.11 20.28
C GLY A 99 31.86 -0.46 20.60
N TYR A 100 31.99 0.85 20.42
CA TYR A 100 33.21 1.57 20.77
C TYR A 100 33.47 1.60 22.28
N ILE A 101 32.44 1.82 23.09
CA ILE A 101 32.53 1.80 24.56
C ILE A 101 32.96 0.43 25.06
N LEU A 102 32.37 -0.65 24.52
CA LEU A 102 32.78 -2.02 24.84
C LEU A 102 34.21 -2.31 24.39
N PHE A 103 34.61 -1.87 23.19
CA PHE A 103 35.98 -2.05 22.69
C PHE A 103 37.01 -1.36 23.59
N ARG A 104 36.69 -0.18 24.12
CA ARG A 104 37.55 0.57 25.04
C ARG A 104 37.45 0.11 26.50
N ASN A 105 36.66 -0.94 26.78
CA ASN A 105 36.37 -1.44 28.13
C ASN A 105 35.88 -0.34 29.09
N LEU A 106 35.21 0.70 28.56
CA LEU A 106 34.69 1.82 29.36
C LEU A 106 33.41 1.44 30.13
N TRP A 107 32.80 0.30 29.79
CA TRP A 107 31.64 -0.25 30.45
C TRP A 107 31.74 -1.77 30.49
N THR A 108 31.52 -2.36 31.66
CA THR A 108 31.51 -3.82 31.86
C THR A 108 30.07 -4.34 31.80
N PRO A 109 29.66 -4.97 30.69
CA PRO A 109 28.34 -5.57 30.59
C PRO A 109 28.21 -6.78 31.53
N PRO A 110 26.99 -7.16 31.93
CA PRO A 110 26.76 -8.32 32.78
C PRO A 110 27.34 -9.58 32.12
N VAL A 111 28.01 -10.41 32.92
CA VAL A 111 28.74 -11.61 32.44
C VAL A 111 27.78 -12.80 32.37
N TYR A 112 27.62 -13.35 31.18
CA TYR A 112 26.90 -14.59 30.87
C TYR A 112 27.78 -15.49 29.99
N PRO A 113 27.47 -16.80 29.82
CA PRO A 113 28.25 -17.68 28.94
C PRO A 113 28.33 -17.09 27.53
N TYR A 114 29.54 -17.00 26.95
CA TYR A 114 29.79 -16.36 25.66
C TYR A 114 29.43 -14.86 25.57
N SER A 115 29.44 -14.14 26.70
CA SER A 115 29.04 -12.72 26.79
C SER A 115 29.76 -11.79 25.81
N GLN A 116 31.05 -12.00 25.59
CA GLN A 116 31.82 -11.17 24.64
C GLN A 116 31.26 -11.31 23.22
N ILE A 117 31.10 -12.53 22.73
CA ILE A 117 30.58 -12.80 21.37
C ILE A 117 29.11 -12.36 21.27
N GLY A 118 28.30 -12.66 22.29
CA GLY A 118 26.89 -12.28 22.33
C GLY A 118 26.66 -10.77 22.21
N ASN A 119 27.44 -9.98 22.95
CA ASN A 119 27.33 -8.51 22.91
C ASN A 119 27.68 -7.94 21.53
N TRP A 120 28.73 -8.44 20.87
CA TRP A 120 29.07 -8.04 19.51
C TRP A 120 28.00 -8.41 18.48
N VAL A 121 27.42 -9.60 18.60
CA VAL A 121 26.32 -10.05 17.73
C VAL A 121 25.08 -9.18 17.90
N ILE A 122 24.71 -8.84 19.15
CA ILE A 122 23.56 -7.98 19.45
C ILE A 122 23.76 -6.58 18.88
N LEU A 123 24.95 -5.99 19.07
CA LEU A 123 25.26 -4.67 18.54
C LEU A 123 25.29 -4.66 17.01
N GLY A 124 25.87 -5.69 16.39
CA GLY A 124 25.85 -5.86 14.94
C GLY A 124 24.42 -5.98 14.39
N ALA A 125 23.57 -6.78 15.03
CA ALA A 125 22.16 -6.91 14.66
C ALA A 125 21.41 -5.59 14.84
N ALA A 126 21.63 -4.87 15.94
CA ALA A 126 21.03 -3.57 16.21
C ALA A 126 21.43 -2.52 15.16
N ALA A 127 22.70 -2.48 14.77
CA ALA A 127 23.19 -1.59 13.71
C ALA A 127 22.52 -1.91 12.36
N LEU A 128 22.45 -3.20 12.00
CA LEU A 128 21.85 -3.63 10.74
C LEU A 128 20.34 -3.31 10.69
N ILE A 129 19.61 -3.57 11.78
CA ILE A 129 18.19 -3.20 11.91
C ILE A 129 18.01 -1.68 11.83
N GLY A 130 18.86 -0.91 12.50
CA GLY A 130 18.85 0.56 12.46
C GLY A 130 19.00 1.09 11.04
N LEU A 131 19.98 0.57 10.30
CA LEU A 131 20.25 0.92 8.91
C LEU A 131 19.06 0.57 7.99
N LEU A 132 18.50 -0.64 8.14
CA LEU A 132 17.31 -1.06 7.38
C LEU A 132 16.12 -0.14 7.64
N LEU A 133 15.86 0.26 8.89
CA LEU A 133 14.76 1.17 9.23
C LEU A 133 14.97 2.57 8.66
N TRP A 134 16.22 3.05 8.67
CA TRP A 134 16.59 4.37 8.17
C TRP A 134 16.43 4.50 6.64
N LEU A 135 16.83 3.46 5.90
CA LEU A 135 16.83 3.44 4.44
C LEU A 135 15.56 2.85 3.81
N LYS A 136 14.62 2.32 4.61
CA LYS A 136 13.41 1.67 4.07
C LYS A 136 12.56 2.63 3.25
N ILE A 137 12.44 2.37 1.95
CA ILE A 137 11.51 3.07 1.05
C ILE A 137 10.20 2.30 0.97
N ARG A 138 9.06 3.00 0.97
CA ARG A 138 7.75 2.39 0.77
C ARG A 138 7.26 2.69 -0.65
N LYS A 139 6.88 1.67 -1.38
CA LYS A 139 6.27 1.81 -2.71
C LYS A 139 4.75 1.68 -2.59
N THR A 140 4.01 2.58 -3.24
CA THR A 140 2.54 2.55 -3.29
C THR A 140 2.07 2.78 -4.72
N LEU A 141 1.13 1.94 -5.19
CA LEU A 141 0.54 2.08 -6.51
C LEU A 141 -0.72 2.93 -6.38
N PHE A 142 -0.78 4.02 -7.13
CA PHE A 142 -1.94 4.87 -7.24
C PHE A 142 -2.63 4.63 -8.59
N ILE A 143 -3.96 4.52 -8.55
CA ILE A 143 -4.83 4.56 -9.73
C ILE A 143 -5.77 5.74 -9.51
N LYS A 144 -5.73 6.72 -10.42
CA LYS A 144 -6.61 7.88 -10.42
C LYS A 144 -7.49 7.86 -11.66
N ILE A 145 -8.79 7.99 -11.43
CA ILE A 145 -9.81 8.11 -12.47
C ILE A 145 -10.43 9.49 -12.31
N LYS A 146 -10.28 10.33 -13.34
CA LYS A 146 -10.83 11.68 -13.39
C LYS A 146 -11.96 11.73 -14.42
N SER A 147 -13.06 12.37 -14.03
CA SER A 147 -14.12 12.80 -14.92
C SER A 147 -13.99 14.31 -14.96
N ASP A 148 -13.53 14.84 -16.09
CA ASP A 148 -13.34 16.27 -16.30
C ASP A 148 -12.38 16.91 -15.26
N LEU A 149 -12.73 18.02 -14.61
CA LEU A 149 -11.88 18.74 -13.66
C LEU A 149 -11.84 18.16 -12.22
N ASN A 150 -12.68 17.18 -11.89
CA ASN A 150 -12.78 16.62 -10.54
C ASN A 150 -12.26 15.17 -10.44
N ASP A 151 -11.47 14.91 -9.39
CA ASP A 151 -11.01 13.55 -9.04
C ASP A 151 -12.22 12.71 -8.59
N VAL A 152 -12.77 11.87 -9.48
CA VAL A 152 -13.93 11.01 -9.18
C VAL A 152 -13.54 9.89 -8.23
N THR A 153 -12.42 9.20 -8.49
CA THR A 153 -11.95 8.13 -7.62
C THR A 153 -10.44 7.96 -7.64
N THR A 154 -9.81 8.06 -6.47
CA THR A 154 -8.42 7.63 -6.25
C THR A 154 -8.38 6.32 -5.47
N ILE A 155 -7.76 5.28 -6.04
CA ILE A 155 -7.56 3.98 -5.41
C ILE A 155 -6.08 3.81 -5.05
N VAL A 156 -5.81 3.51 -3.78
CA VAL A 156 -4.46 3.25 -3.27
C VAL A 156 -4.24 1.76 -3.10
N LEU A 157 -3.41 1.19 -3.96
CA LEU A 157 -3.08 -0.23 -4.01
C LEU A 157 -1.65 -0.49 -3.49
N LYS A 158 -1.43 -1.69 -2.96
CA LYS A 158 -0.07 -2.18 -2.70
C LYS A 158 0.60 -2.51 -4.03
N VAL A 159 1.90 -2.25 -4.13
CA VAL A 159 2.70 -2.65 -5.30
C VAL A 159 2.83 -4.18 -5.29
N ASN A 160 2.27 -4.83 -6.30
CA ASN A 160 2.32 -6.27 -6.53
C ASN A 160 2.05 -6.53 -8.01
N LYS A 161 2.67 -7.56 -8.59
CA LYS A 161 2.54 -7.92 -10.01
C LYS A 161 1.08 -8.00 -10.48
N TYR A 162 0.20 -8.57 -9.66
CA TYR A 162 -1.24 -8.65 -9.97
C TYR A 162 -1.93 -7.28 -10.03
N ASN A 163 -1.60 -6.37 -9.10
CA ASN A 163 -2.20 -5.04 -9.07
C ASN A 163 -1.69 -4.17 -10.22
N GLU A 164 -0.40 -4.29 -10.57
CA GLU A 164 0.20 -3.59 -11.72
C GLU A 164 -0.39 -4.08 -13.04
N LEU A 165 -0.50 -5.40 -13.24
CA LEU A 165 -1.16 -5.98 -14.41
C LEU A 165 -2.63 -5.54 -14.51
N THR A 166 -3.32 -5.44 -13.37
CA THR A 166 -4.69 -4.93 -13.35
C THR A 166 -4.76 -3.47 -13.80
N ALA A 167 -3.89 -2.60 -13.27
CA ALA A 167 -3.83 -1.20 -13.68
C ALA A 167 -3.53 -1.06 -15.18
N ARG A 168 -2.57 -1.84 -15.69
CA ARG A 168 -2.20 -1.84 -17.12
C ARG A 168 -3.34 -2.32 -18.01
N TYR A 169 -4.05 -3.38 -17.58
CA TYR A 169 -5.21 -3.89 -18.32
C TYR A 169 -6.33 -2.84 -18.36
N LEU A 170 -6.64 -2.20 -17.23
CA LEU A 170 -7.64 -1.15 -17.17
C LEU A 170 -7.26 0.02 -18.08
N ALA A 171 -6.01 0.50 -18.03
CA ALA A 171 -5.52 1.54 -18.92
C ALA A 171 -5.73 1.16 -20.39
N SER A 172 -5.33 -0.04 -20.80
CA SER A 172 -5.46 -0.50 -22.20
C SER A 172 -6.91 -0.60 -22.70
N LYS A 173 -7.87 -0.81 -21.80
CA LYS A 173 -9.29 -0.95 -22.14
C LYS A 173 -10.07 0.35 -22.02
N ILE A 174 -9.60 1.31 -21.23
CA ILE A 174 -10.22 2.62 -21.06
C ILE A 174 -9.69 3.62 -22.09
N GLN A 175 -8.43 3.48 -22.53
CA GLN A 175 -7.81 4.37 -23.53
C GLN A 175 -8.64 4.58 -24.82
N PRO A 176 -9.32 3.58 -25.41
CA PRO A 176 -10.16 3.77 -26.59
C PRO A 176 -11.42 4.63 -26.36
N PHE A 177 -11.78 4.90 -25.11
CA PHE A 177 -12.94 5.73 -24.75
C PHE A 177 -12.56 7.18 -24.42
N ILE A 178 -11.26 7.47 -24.35
CA ILE A 178 -10.70 8.79 -24.02
C ILE A 178 -10.39 9.60 -25.31
N SER A 179 -10.24 8.92 -26.44
CA SER A 179 -10.06 9.53 -27.78
C SER A 179 -11.38 10.05 -28.33
#